data_AF-A0AAE8MGV1-F1
#
_entry.id   AF-A0AAE8MGV1-F1
#
_cell.length_a   1.000
_cell.length_b   1.000
_cell.length_c   1.000
_cell.angle_alpha   90.00
_cell.angle_beta   90.00
_cell.angle_gamma   90.00
#
_symmetry.space_group_name_H-M   'P 1'
#
loop_
_entity.id
_entity.type
_entity.pdbx_description
1 polymer ?
#
loop_
_entity_poly.entity_id
_entity_poly.type
_entity_poly.pdbx_seq_one_letter_code
_entity_poly.pdbx_strand_id
1 'polypeptide(L)'
;MTNPPETIEAFQKTLDPFIKPREQVNYIRRVLALHLGTCSHDGPIKQPVSLADPAHDVTPDPNSKGIYREYIEALKANVDVRRKYQDVAQSNLASSTSAQDSSSSNELLEERISLLKLQAKSNRLSAVQGHLDSLMQKPAAAPEYLDPEDVFHEAMSRPSVPKEVVNSLVAQQSVQKTDLTEQVAQLEKTVLRAKLLLRREEQLLRETRTNAQSIPDVISNGIRLHALNTTRNELINWIETELSKASGDEEGDENGSKSHSQSTADQATINTQLNNIKEKYAKYLATRRSLLASVGERSDFSAAPVLAPSATKQQAGEPEPASSTYLLTPYIETLLALSKKQRAMISQKSHVNATLGKEVKSNCQSLSHLEEESQLLPSYSAAPTSRRRSVLGEFLGSEERSGLTGKVQPWVLAADSAKIATLENVAEQVESGQLALENSMQTLQEIDQLLGQGEVTHENEAQADTTEDFWMEAGPKSPTKARKHTEKSKEAEQSKDAWSSLHGNLGLIGQEDTV
;
A
#
# COMPACT_ATOMS: atom_id res chain seq x y z
N MET A 1 16.59 -29.84 -15.69
CA MET A 1 16.06 -28.75 -14.86
C MET A 1 17.22 -27.83 -14.52
N THR A 2 17.38 -26.72 -15.24
CA THR A 2 18.38 -25.68 -14.93
C THR A 2 17.84 -24.75 -13.85
N ASN A 3 18.71 -24.19 -13.03
CA ASN A 3 18.29 -23.45 -11.83
C ASN A 3 17.84 -22.02 -12.19
N PRO A 4 16.84 -21.44 -11.50
CA PRO A 4 16.38 -20.07 -11.78
C PRO A 4 17.45 -18.97 -11.74
N PRO A 5 18.52 -18.97 -10.91
CA PRO A 5 19.59 -17.97 -11.04
C PRO A 5 20.39 -18.10 -12.34
N GLU A 6 20.60 -19.31 -12.86
CA GLU A 6 21.38 -19.56 -14.08
C GLU A 6 20.71 -18.94 -15.32
N THR A 7 19.37 -19.01 -15.38
CA THR A 7 18.61 -18.39 -16.46
C THR A 7 18.59 -16.86 -16.34
N ILE A 8 18.46 -16.32 -15.13
CA ILE A 8 18.54 -14.87 -14.89
C ILE A 8 19.92 -14.32 -15.27
N GLU A 9 21.01 -14.99 -14.90
CA GLU A 9 22.36 -14.62 -15.34
C GLU A 9 22.53 -14.69 -16.86
N ALA A 10 21.95 -15.70 -17.53
CA ALA A 10 21.98 -15.81 -18.98
C ALA A 10 21.19 -14.66 -19.66
N PHE A 11 20.05 -14.27 -19.09
CA PHE A 11 19.28 -13.11 -19.57
C PHE A 11 20.02 -11.79 -19.33
N GLN A 12 20.69 -11.61 -18.19
CA GLN A 12 21.54 -10.43 -17.96
C GLN A 12 22.68 -10.37 -18.99
N LYS A 13 23.50 -11.43 -19.10
CA LYS A 13 24.64 -11.50 -20.04
C LYS A 13 24.24 -11.33 -21.51
N THR A 14 23.00 -11.64 -21.90
CA THR A 14 22.49 -11.40 -23.26
C THR A 14 21.84 -10.03 -23.45
N LEU A 15 21.35 -9.38 -22.39
CA LEU A 15 20.73 -8.05 -22.45
C LEU A 15 21.70 -6.90 -22.14
N ASP A 16 22.76 -7.12 -21.37
CA ASP A 16 23.76 -6.10 -21.01
C ASP A 16 24.35 -5.32 -22.21
N PRO A 17 24.61 -5.92 -23.40
CA PRO A 17 25.06 -5.16 -24.59
C PRO A 17 24.01 -4.16 -25.12
N PHE A 18 22.74 -4.37 -24.81
CA PHE A 18 21.58 -3.58 -25.26
C PHE A 18 21.04 -2.64 -24.18
N ILE A 19 21.20 -2.97 -22.89
CA ILE A 19 20.85 -2.11 -21.75
C ILE A 19 21.89 -1.00 -21.62
N LYS A 20 21.60 0.15 -22.23
CA LYS A 20 22.44 1.37 -22.15
C LYS A 20 21.83 2.40 -21.20
N PRO A 21 22.64 3.15 -20.42
CA PRO A 21 22.13 4.18 -19.53
C PRO A 21 21.39 5.27 -20.32
N ARG A 22 20.36 5.86 -19.69
CA ARG A 22 19.40 6.78 -20.33
C ARG A 22 20.04 7.92 -21.10
N GLU A 23 21.19 8.41 -20.64
CA GLU A 23 21.98 9.46 -21.29
C GLU A 23 22.59 9.01 -22.61
N GLN A 24 23.21 7.82 -22.65
CA GLN A 24 23.72 7.23 -23.89
C GLN A 24 22.58 6.92 -24.88
N VAL A 25 21.44 6.42 -24.39
CA VAL A 25 20.25 6.21 -25.23
C VAL A 25 19.73 7.53 -25.83
N ASN A 26 19.70 8.61 -25.04
CA ASN A 26 19.32 9.94 -25.53
C ASN A 26 20.34 10.51 -26.52
N TYR A 27 21.65 10.29 -26.30
CA TYR A 27 22.71 10.68 -27.22
C TYR A 27 22.58 9.94 -28.56
N ILE A 28 22.45 8.60 -28.54
CA ILE A 28 22.24 7.77 -29.74
C ILE A 28 20.98 8.21 -30.48
N ARG A 29 19.86 8.46 -29.78
CA ARG A 29 18.62 8.98 -30.39
C ARG A 29 18.82 10.35 -31.05
N ARG A 30 19.61 11.25 -30.45
CA ARG A 30 19.93 12.57 -31.04
C ARG A 30 20.78 12.42 -32.30
N VAL A 31 21.80 11.56 -32.27
CA VAL A 31 22.65 11.29 -33.45
C VAL A 31 21.83 10.67 -34.59
N LEU A 32 20.96 9.69 -34.29
CA LEU A 32 20.07 9.10 -35.28
C LEU A 32 19.04 10.10 -35.83
N ALA A 33 18.44 10.96 -35.00
CA ALA A 33 17.49 11.98 -35.45
C ALA A 33 18.14 13.05 -36.34
N LEU A 34 19.41 13.39 -36.09
CA LEU A 34 20.21 14.23 -36.99
C LEU A 34 20.47 13.50 -38.32
N HIS A 35 20.94 12.26 -38.28
CA HIS A 35 21.30 11.50 -39.49
C HIS A 35 20.09 11.24 -40.39
N LEU A 36 18.95 10.82 -39.81
CA LEU A 36 17.68 10.61 -40.51
C LEU A 36 17.10 11.93 -41.05
N GLY A 37 17.30 13.04 -40.33
CA GLY A 37 17.00 14.38 -40.82
C GLY A 37 17.71 14.72 -42.13
N THR A 38 19.00 14.34 -42.25
CA THR A 38 19.76 14.47 -43.50
C THR A 38 19.17 13.65 -44.65
N CYS A 39 18.63 12.45 -44.39
CA CYS A 39 18.01 11.57 -45.39
C CYS A 39 16.55 11.96 -45.74
N SER A 40 15.91 12.79 -44.90
CA SER A 40 14.51 13.22 -45.06
C SER A 40 14.38 14.66 -45.57
N HIS A 41 15.51 15.32 -45.89
CA HIS A 41 15.64 16.71 -46.37
C HIS A 41 15.08 17.85 -45.49
N ASP A 42 14.21 17.60 -44.50
CA ASP A 42 13.66 18.61 -43.57
C ASP A 42 14.18 18.49 -42.13
N GLY A 43 15.47 18.82 -41.95
CA GLY A 43 16.05 19.17 -40.65
C GLY A 43 16.04 18.07 -39.55
N PRO A 44 16.37 18.43 -38.29
CA PRO A 44 16.43 17.47 -37.19
C PRO A 44 15.03 17.06 -36.74
N ILE A 45 14.68 15.79 -36.92
CA ILE A 45 13.36 15.22 -36.60
C ILE A 45 13.07 15.37 -35.09
N LYS A 46 12.05 16.19 -34.75
CA LYS A 46 11.67 16.49 -33.35
C LYS A 46 10.71 15.46 -32.73
N GLN A 47 10.06 14.65 -33.55
CA GLN A 47 9.14 13.60 -33.12
C GLN A 47 9.87 12.26 -32.91
N PRO A 48 9.37 11.34 -32.06
CA PRO A 48 9.97 10.01 -31.93
C PRO A 48 9.83 9.25 -33.26
N VAL A 49 10.90 8.61 -33.72
CA VAL A 49 10.98 8.00 -35.07
C VAL A 49 9.91 6.92 -35.33
N SER A 50 9.31 6.34 -34.28
CA SER A 50 8.13 5.46 -34.35
C SER A 50 6.86 6.14 -34.91
N LEU A 51 6.84 7.47 -34.96
CA LEU A 51 5.76 8.31 -35.49
C LEU A 51 6.19 9.02 -36.78
N ALA A 52 6.86 8.30 -37.69
CA ALA A 52 7.14 8.81 -39.03
C ALA A 52 5.83 9.25 -39.74
N ASP A 53 5.85 10.48 -40.25
CA ASP A 53 4.75 11.13 -40.96
C ASP A 53 4.71 10.62 -42.42
N PRO A 54 3.58 10.04 -42.89
CA PRO A 54 3.48 9.46 -44.24
C PRO A 54 3.67 10.45 -45.40
N ALA A 55 3.71 11.77 -45.13
CA ALA A 55 4.01 12.80 -46.11
C ALA A 55 5.48 12.82 -46.60
N HIS A 56 6.41 12.16 -45.89
CA HIS A 56 7.85 12.27 -46.16
C HIS A 56 8.42 11.03 -46.86
N ASP A 57 8.85 11.19 -48.11
CA ASP A 57 9.57 10.15 -48.86
C ASP A 57 11.03 10.07 -48.41
N VAL A 58 11.35 9.07 -47.58
CA VAL A 58 12.72 8.84 -47.10
C VAL A 58 13.57 8.19 -48.19
N THR A 59 14.59 8.91 -48.67
CA THR A 59 15.53 8.41 -49.67
C THR A 59 16.73 7.73 -49.01
N PRO A 60 17.15 6.53 -49.46
CA PRO A 60 18.32 5.87 -48.91
C PRO A 60 19.62 6.47 -49.49
N ASP A 61 20.49 6.97 -48.62
CA ASP A 61 21.87 7.32 -48.99
C ASP A 61 22.62 6.04 -49.46
N PRO A 62 23.16 5.98 -50.69
CA PRO A 62 23.88 4.81 -51.21
C PRO A 62 25.15 4.45 -50.42
N ASN A 63 25.68 5.31 -49.55
CA ASN A 63 26.77 4.96 -48.65
C ASN A 63 26.35 4.20 -47.38
N SER A 64 25.05 4.03 -47.12
CA SER A 64 24.54 3.30 -45.94
C SER A 64 24.86 1.80 -46.00
N LYS A 65 25.45 1.24 -44.94
CA LYS A 65 25.89 -0.17 -44.85
C LYS A 65 25.41 -0.84 -43.55
N GLY A 66 25.11 -2.14 -43.65
CA GLY A 66 24.64 -2.97 -42.53
C GLY A 66 23.27 -2.56 -42.01
N ILE A 67 23.03 -2.81 -40.72
CA ILE A 67 21.75 -2.64 -39.99
C ILE A 67 21.11 -1.26 -40.22
N TYR A 68 21.91 -0.19 -40.42
CA TYR A 68 21.39 1.14 -40.71
C TYR A 68 20.62 1.22 -42.04
N ARG A 69 21.07 0.48 -43.07
CA ARG A 69 20.34 0.37 -44.34
C ARG A 69 19.05 -0.44 -44.17
N GLU A 70 19.12 -1.58 -43.49
CA GLU A 70 17.96 -2.42 -43.18
C GLU A 70 16.88 -1.63 -42.42
N TYR A 71 17.31 -0.77 -41.49
CA TYR A 71 16.43 0.14 -40.76
C TYR A 71 15.75 1.19 -41.66
N ILE A 72 16.49 1.82 -42.58
CA ILE A 72 15.92 2.76 -43.56
C ILE A 72 14.94 2.05 -44.51
N GLU A 73 15.28 0.83 -44.94
CA GLU A 73 14.45 0.01 -45.83
C GLU A 73 13.14 -0.42 -45.14
N ALA A 74 13.22 -0.83 -43.87
CA ALA A 74 12.04 -1.13 -43.04
C ALA A 74 11.20 0.12 -42.71
N LEU A 75 11.83 1.29 -42.52
CA LEU A 75 11.14 2.56 -42.29
C LEU A 75 10.38 2.98 -43.56
N LYS A 76 11.01 2.90 -44.74
CA LYS A 76 10.35 3.14 -46.02
C LYS A 76 9.17 2.19 -46.22
N ALA A 77 9.34 0.89 -45.98
CA ALA A 77 8.25 -0.08 -46.06
C ALA A 77 7.09 0.25 -45.10
N ASN A 78 7.38 0.81 -43.91
CA ASN A 78 6.34 1.28 -42.98
C ASN A 78 5.57 2.49 -43.55
N VAL A 79 6.27 3.46 -44.15
CA VAL A 79 5.65 4.62 -44.83
C VAL A 79 4.79 4.16 -46.03
N ASP A 80 5.30 3.26 -46.87
CA ASP A 80 4.56 2.69 -48.01
C ASP A 80 3.29 1.94 -47.56
N VAL A 81 3.34 1.22 -46.44
CA VAL A 81 2.18 0.53 -45.86
C VAL A 81 1.20 1.51 -45.22
N ARG A 82 1.68 2.56 -44.51
CA ARG A 82 0.82 3.63 -43.96
C ARG A 82 0.09 4.40 -45.06
N ARG A 83 0.77 4.72 -46.16
CA ARG A 83 0.19 5.38 -47.33
C ARG A 83 -0.95 4.52 -47.90
N LYS A 84 -0.69 3.24 -48.21
CA LYS A 84 -1.73 2.28 -48.66
C LYS A 84 -2.89 2.13 -47.68
N TYR A 85 -2.65 2.10 -46.38
CA TYR A 85 -3.71 2.06 -45.37
C TYR A 85 -4.54 3.35 -45.37
N GLN A 86 -3.90 4.51 -45.50
CA GLN A 86 -4.56 5.80 -45.59
C GLN A 86 -5.37 5.93 -46.90
N ASP A 87 -4.86 5.45 -48.03
CA ASP A 87 -5.56 5.38 -49.31
C ASP A 87 -6.83 4.50 -49.19
N VAL A 88 -6.73 3.35 -48.53
CA VAL A 88 -7.87 2.45 -48.26
C VAL A 88 -8.86 3.05 -47.26
N ALA A 89 -8.39 3.76 -46.23
CA ALA A 89 -9.27 4.47 -45.29
C ALA A 89 -10.03 5.59 -46.00
N GLN A 90 -9.36 6.35 -46.88
CA GLN A 90 -9.98 7.42 -47.67
C GLN A 90 -10.90 6.89 -48.76
N SER A 91 -10.60 5.76 -49.41
CA SER A 91 -11.51 5.17 -50.42
C SER A 91 -12.78 4.61 -49.78
N ASN A 92 -12.70 4.04 -48.58
CA ASN A 92 -13.89 3.66 -47.80
C ASN A 92 -14.72 4.90 -47.42
N LEU A 93 -14.08 5.99 -46.98
CA LEU A 93 -14.77 7.24 -46.61
C LEU A 93 -15.41 7.94 -47.82
N ALA A 94 -14.74 7.92 -48.97
CA ALA A 94 -15.28 8.46 -50.23
C ALA A 94 -16.47 7.61 -50.73
N SER A 95 -16.37 6.28 -50.63
CA SER A 95 -17.45 5.36 -51.01
C SER A 95 -18.74 5.58 -50.21
N SER A 96 -18.64 6.02 -48.94
CA SER A 96 -19.80 6.38 -48.12
C SER A 96 -20.42 7.76 -48.43
N THR A 97 -19.94 8.50 -49.43
CA THR A 97 -20.55 9.79 -49.85
C THR A 97 -21.57 9.65 -50.99
N SER A 98 -21.79 8.44 -51.50
CA SER A 98 -22.92 8.16 -52.40
C SER A 98 -24.24 8.20 -51.63
N ALA A 99 -25.02 9.27 -51.81
CA ALA A 99 -26.21 9.53 -51.01
C ALA A 99 -27.35 8.52 -51.26
N GLN A 100 -27.56 7.60 -50.32
CA GLN A 100 -28.84 6.88 -50.19
C GLN A 100 -29.10 6.45 -48.73
N ASP A 101 -30.30 6.80 -48.25
CA ASP A 101 -31.09 6.21 -47.15
C ASP A 101 -30.32 5.63 -45.96
N SER A 102 -30.04 6.46 -44.94
CA SER A 102 -29.38 6.08 -43.68
C SER A 102 -30.19 5.14 -42.77
N SER A 103 -31.42 4.79 -43.14
CA SER A 103 -32.16 3.64 -42.58
C SER A 103 -31.59 2.34 -43.12
N SER A 104 -31.48 2.22 -44.45
CA SER A 104 -31.00 1.02 -45.15
C SER A 104 -29.57 0.64 -44.74
N SER A 105 -28.70 1.61 -44.45
CA SER A 105 -27.34 1.32 -43.98
C SER A 105 -27.32 0.59 -42.63
N ASN A 106 -28.28 0.87 -41.74
CA ASN A 106 -28.37 0.16 -40.46
C ASN A 106 -29.00 -1.22 -40.63
N GLU A 107 -30.05 -1.34 -41.45
CA GLU A 107 -30.66 -2.63 -41.80
C GLU A 107 -29.66 -3.59 -42.46
N LEU A 108 -28.85 -3.10 -43.40
CA LEU A 108 -27.77 -3.87 -44.05
C LEU A 108 -26.64 -4.25 -43.07
N LEU A 109 -26.32 -3.39 -42.10
CA LEU A 109 -25.35 -3.73 -41.05
C LEU A 109 -25.91 -4.78 -40.08
N GLU A 110 -27.18 -4.68 -39.69
CA GLU A 110 -27.85 -5.67 -38.85
C GLU A 110 -28.03 -7.01 -39.59
N GLU A 111 -28.39 -7.00 -40.86
CA GLU A 111 -28.40 -8.18 -41.72
C GLU A 111 -27.00 -8.80 -41.77
N ARG A 112 -25.95 -8.00 -42.03
CA ARG A 112 -24.56 -8.50 -42.09
C ARG A 112 -24.09 -9.08 -40.75
N ILE A 113 -24.46 -8.46 -39.64
CA ILE A 113 -24.21 -8.98 -38.28
C ILE A 113 -24.99 -10.28 -38.04
N SER A 114 -26.23 -10.39 -38.53
CA SER A 114 -27.04 -11.60 -38.44
C SER A 114 -26.42 -12.75 -39.24
N LEU A 115 -25.90 -12.48 -40.45
CA LEU A 115 -25.21 -13.45 -41.30
C LEU A 115 -23.88 -13.89 -40.67
N LEU A 116 -23.11 -12.99 -40.07
CA LEU A 116 -21.89 -13.35 -39.33
C LEU A 116 -22.20 -14.19 -38.08
N LYS A 117 -23.26 -13.86 -37.34
CA LYS A 117 -23.76 -14.67 -36.21
C LYS A 117 -24.25 -16.06 -36.68
N LEU A 118 -24.88 -16.15 -37.85
CA LEU A 118 -25.33 -17.41 -38.45
C LEU A 118 -24.15 -18.25 -38.92
N GLN A 119 -23.14 -17.65 -39.56
CA GLN A 119 -21.90 -18.31 -39.97
C GLN A 119 -21.11 -18.81 -38.75
N ALA A 120 -21.00 -18.01 -37.68
CA ALA A 120 -20.36 -18.45 -36.43
C ALA A 120 -21.10 -19.64 -35.79
N LYS A 121 -22.44 -19.65 -35.81
CA LYS A 121 -23.26 -20.81 -35.37
C LYS A 121 -23.04 -22.03 -36.27
N SER A 122 -22.99 -21.85 -37.59
CA SER A 122 -22.72 -22.92 -38.55
C SER A 122 -21.34 -23.53 -38.34
N ASN A 123 -20.29 -22.70 -38.18
CA ASN A 123 -18.93 -23.14 -37.88
C ASN A 123 -18.85 -23.90 -36.53
N ARG A 124 -19.58 -23.44 -35.50
CA ARG A 124 -19.67 -24.15 -34.21
C ARG A 124 -20.39 -25.49 -34.35
N LEU A 125 -21.45 -25.57 -35.14
CA LEU A 125 -22.16 -26.82 -35.42
C LEU A 125 -21.32 -27.79 -36.25
N SER A 126 -20.57 -27.32 -37.25
CA SER A 126 -19.66 -28.18 -38.02
C SER A 126 -18.45 -28.64 -37.20
N ALA A 127 -17.97 -27.85 -36.24
CA ALA A 127 -16.95 -28.28 -35.28
C ALA A 127 -17.50 -29.35 -34.32
N VAL A 128 -18.68 -29.12 -33.72
CA VAL A 128 -19.36 -30.14 -32.89
C VAL A 128 -19.65 -31.40 -33.67
N GLN A 129 -20.09 -31.28 -34.93
CA GLN A 129 -20.29 -32.42 -35.83
C GLN A 129 -18.96 -33.13 -36.11
N GLY A 130 -17.87 -32.43 -36.44
CA GLY A 130 -16.56 -33.06 -36.66
C GLY A 130 -16.02 -33.79 -35.42
N HIS A 131 -16.28 -33.27 -34.22
CA HIS A 131 -15.98 -33.98 -32.97
C HIS A 131 -16.89 -35.19 -32.74
N LEU A 132 -18.18 -35.08 -33.07
CA LEU A 132 -19.16 -36.17 -32.97
C LEU A 132 -18.86 -37.30 -33.98
N ASP A 133 -18.55 -36.95 -35.22
CA ASP A 133 -18.09 -37.88 -36.27
C ASP A 133 -16.77 -38.54 -35.87
N SER A 134 -15.83 -37.80 -35.26
CA SER A 134 -14.62 -38.39 -34.69
C SER A 134 -14.91 -39.32 -33.51
N LEU A 135 -15.91 -39.04 -32.67
CA LEU A 135 -16.36 -39.92 -31.59
C LEU A 135 -17.09 -41.16 -32.13
N MET A 136 -17.85 -41.04 -33.22
CA MET A 136 -18.49 -42.18 -33.90
C MET A 136 -17.47 -43.08 -34.61
N GLN A 137 -16.37 -42.52 -35.11
CA GLN A 137 -15.21 -43.28 -35.60
C GLN A 137 -14.39 -43.94 -34.47
N LYS A 138 -14.63 -43.57 -33.20
CA LYS A 138 -13.91 -44.04 -32.01
C LYS A 138 -14.87 -44.71 -31.03
N PRO A 139 -15.38 -45.92 -31.36
CA PRO A 139 -16.37 -46.60 -30.53
C PRO A 139 -15.83 -46.86 -29.13
N ALA A 140 -16.49 -46.29 -28.11
CA ALA A 140 -16.11 -46.38 -26.69
C ALA A 140 -16.19 -47.80 -26.07
N ALA A 141 -16.38 -48.83 -26.90
CA ALA A 141 -16.33 -50.24 -26.55
C ALA A 141 -15.10 -50.97 -27.13
N ALA A 142 -14.23 -50.28 -27.89
CA ALA A 142 -12.93 -50.79 -28.28
C ALA A 142 -11.98 -50.73 -27.06
N PRO A 143 -11.38 -51.87 -26.62
CA PRO A 143 -10.56 -51.91 -25.41
C PRO A 143 -9.23 -51.15 -25.52
N GLU A 144 -8.88 -50.70 -26.73
CA GLU A 144 -7.61 -50.07 -27.11
C GLU A 144 -7.70 -48.53 -27.16
N TYR A 145 -8.87 -47.94 -26.87
CA TYR A 145 -9.10 -46.48 -26.91
C TYR A 145 -9.46 -45.85 -25.55
N LEU A 146 -9.60 -46.66 -24.50
CA LEU A 146 -9.79 -46.21 -23.11
C LEU A 146 -8.83 -46.93 -22.17
N ASP A 147 -7.58 -47.10 -22.61
CA ASP A 147 -6.50 -47.55 -21.72
C ASP A 147 -6.25 -46.43 -20.67
N PRO A 148 -6.46 -46.68 -19.36
CA PRO A 148 -6.41 -45.63 -18.35
C PRO A 148 -5.04 -44.96 -18.24
N GLU A 149 -3.96 -45.67 -18.58
CA GLU A 149 -2.61 -45.12 -18.46
C GLU A 149 -2.40 -43.97 -19.47
N ASP A 150 -2.72 -44.16 -20.75
CA ASP A 150 -2.64 -43.11 -21.78
C ASP A 150 -3.51 -41.88 -21.44
N VAL A 151 -4.71 -42.10 -20.90
CA VAL A 151 -5.62 -41.01 -20.47
C VAL A 151 -5.05 -40.21 -19.29
N PHE A 152 -4.15 -40.79 -18.49
CA PHE A 152 -3.49 -40.11 -17.37
C PHE A 152 -2.03 -39.72 -17.64
N HIS A 153 -1.45 -40.08 -18.80
CA HIS A 153 -0.06 -39.72 -19.15
C HIS A 153 0.15 -38.23 -19.44
N GLU A 154 -0.83 -37.52 -20.00
CA GLU A 154 -0.76 -36.05 -20.17
C GLU A 154 -1.18 -35.27 -18.89
N ALA A 155 -1.82 -35.93 -17.93
CA ALA A 155 -2.21 -35.31 -16.68
C ALA A 155 -1.00 -35.23 -15.72
N MET A 156 -0.63 -34.01 -15.29
CA MET A 156 0.45 -33.81 -14.30
C MET A 156 0.29 -34.76 -13.11
N SER A 157 1.34 -35.56 -12.85
CA SER A 157 1.31 -36.71 -11.94
C SER A 157 0.61 -36.40 -10.62
N ARG A 158 -0.62 -36.90 -10.49
CA ARG A 158 -1.52 -36.59 -9.38
C ARG A 158 -0.83 -36.87 -8.04
N PRO A 159 -0.79 -35.92 -7.08
CA PRO A 159 -0.08 -36.10 -5.82
C PRO A 159 -0.61 -37.33 -5.09
N SER A 160 0.29 -38.23 -4.69
CA SER A 160 -0.06 -39.48 -4.02
C SER A 160 -0.85 -39.17 -2.75
N VAL A 161 -2.10 -39.63 -2.68
CA VAL A 161 -2.97 -39.40 -1.53
C VAL A 161 -2.32 -40.04 -0.29
N PRO A 162 -2.15 -39.31 0.83
CA PRO A 162 -1.53 -39.88 2.03
C PRO A 162 -2.28 -41.12 2.50
N LYS A 163 -1.53 -42.19 2.81
CA LYS A 163 -2.10 -43.51 3.14
C LYS A 163 -2.93 -43.44 4.43
N GLU A 164 -2.61 -42.49 5.29
CA GLU A 164 -3.34 -42.08 6.49
C GLU A 164 -4.80 -41.72 6.18
N VAL A 165 -5.07 -41.02 5.07
CA VAL A 165 -6.42 -40.62 4.67
C VAL A 165 -7.23 -41.83 4.22
N VAL A 166 -6.66 -42.68 3.37
CA VAL A 166 -7.30 -43.92 2.90
C VAL A 166 -7.58 -44.86 4.08
N ASN A 167 -6.59 -45.06 4.95
CA ASN A 167 -6.73 -45.87 6.16
C ASN A 167 -7.78 -45.31 7.12
N SER A 168 -7.94 -43.98 7.24
CA SER A 168 -8.97 -43.39 8.11
C SER A 168 -10.40 -43.61 7.59
N LEU A 169 -10.62 -43.62 6.27
CA LEU A 169 -11.93 -43.98 5.70
C LEU A 169 -12.23 -45.47 5.87
N VAL A 170 -11.25 -46.36 5.62
CA VAL A 170 -11.42 -47.81 5.82
C VAL A 170 -11.70 -48.13 7.29
N ALA A 171 -10.97 -47.50 8.22
CA ALA A 171 -11.19 -47.64 9.66
C ALA A 171 -12.53 -47.06 10.14
N GLN A 172 -13.17 -46.15 9.39
CA GLN A 172 -14.53 -45.70 9.68
C GLN A 172 -15.61 -46.65 9.13
N GLN A 173 -15.36 -47.37 8.05
CA GLN A 173 -16.32 -48.32 7.48
C GLN A 173 -16.34 -49.69 8.18
N SER A 174 -15.24 -50.11 8.82
CA SER A 174 -15.15 -51.42 9.49
C SER A 174 -15.90 -51.51 10.83
N VAL A 175 -16.41 -50.39 11.36
CA VAL A 175 -16.98 -50.31 12.72
C VAL A 175 -18.48 -50.63 12.72
N GLN A 176 -18.81 -51.90 12.52
CA GLN A 176 -20.10 -52.46 12.97
C GLN A 176 -19.87 -53.29 14.23
N LYS A 177 -20.58 -52.96 15.31
CA LYS A 177 -20.45 -53.50 16.68
C LYS A 177 -19.25 -52.95 17.49
N THR A 178 -19.22 -51.65 17.76
CA THR A 178 -18.54 -51.12 18.96
C THR A 178 -19.17 -51.74 20.22
N ASP A 179 -18.39 -51.90 21.29
CA ASP A 179 -18.95 -52.24 22.59
C ASP A 179 -19.77 -51.06 23.18
N LEU A 180 -20.74 -51.35 24.03
CA LEU A 180 -21.54 -50.35 24.73
C LEU A 180 -20.66 -49.46 25.64
N THR A 181 -19.59 -50.02 26.19
CA THR A 181 -18.62 -49.27 27.00
C THR A 181 -17.91 -48.18 26.19
N GLU A 182 -17.54 -48.47 24.94
CA GLU A 182 -16.94 -47.50 24.02
C GLU A 182 -17.92 -46.39 23.64
N GLN A 183 -19.20 -46.73 23.41
CA GLN A 183 -20.23 -45.74 23.13
C GLN A 183 -20.47 -44.81 24.34
N VAL A 184 -20.49 -45.35 25.56
CA VAL A 184 -20.56 -44.53 26.79
C VAL A 184 -19.34 -43.63 26.91
N ALA A 185 -18.11 -44.13 26.70
CA ALA A 185 -16.90 -43.32 26.73
C ALA A 185 -16.87 -42.21 25.66
N GLN A 186 -17.43 -42.47 24.47
CA GLN A 186 -17.60 -41.45 23.42
C GLN A 186 -18.67 -40.41 23.80
N LEU A 187 -19.76 -40.82 24.44
CA LEU A 187 -20.78 -39.91 24.98
C LEU A 187 -20.21 -39.05 26.12
N GLU A 188 -19.45 -39.61 27.06
CA GLU A 188 -18.76 -38.85 28.11
C GLU A 188 -17.76 -37.84 27.52
N LYS A 189 -16.94 -38.26 26.55
CA LYS A 189 -15.99 -37.39 25.85
C LYS A 189 -16.68 -36.24 25.09
N THR A 190 -17.82 -36.49 24.45
CA THR A 190 -18.60 -35.46 23.75
C THR A 190 -19.35 -34.54 24.72
N VAL A 191 -19.90 -35.06 25.83
CA VAL A 191 -20.52 -34.28 26.90
C VAL A 191 -19.48 -33.38 27.61
N LEU A 192 -18.27 -33.87 27.88
CA LEU A 192 -17.18 -33.06 28.42
C LEU A 192 -16.75 -31.97 27.45
N ARG A 193 -16.63 -32.28 26.14
CA ARG A 193 -16.33 -31.28 25.10
C ARG A 193 -17.42 -30.21 24.99
N ALA A 194 -18.69 -30.61 25.04
CA ALA A 194 -19.84 -29.70 25.02
C ALA A 194 -19.88 -28.81 26.27
N LYS A 195 -19.62 -29.36 27.46
CA LYS A 195 -19.51 -28.57 28.71
C LYS A 195 -18.37 -27.56 28.65
N LEU A 196 -17.23 -27.90 28.04
CA LEU A 196 -16.10 -26.98 27.87
C LEU A 196 -16.45 -25.85 26.90
N LEU A 197 -17.07 -26.17 25.76
CA LEU A 197 -17.57 -25.17 24.79
C LEU A 197 -18.60 -24.24 25.45
N LEU A 198 -19.58 -24.78 26.16
CA LEU A 198 -20.57 -23.99 26.92
C LEU A 198 -19.90 -23.06 27.93
N ARG A 199 -18.89 -23.52 28.68
CA ARG A 199 -18.14 -22.65 29.61
C ARG A 199 -17.39 -21.52 28.90
N ARG A 200 -16.86 -21.76 27.69
CA ARG A 200 -16.22 -20.73 26.85
C ARG A 200 -17.25 -19.74 26.32
N GLU A 201 -18.41 -20.20 25.88
CA GLU A 201 -19.52 -19.35 25.42
C GLU A 201 -20.10 -18.51 26.58
N GLU A 202 -20.33 -19.11 27.76
CA GLU A 202 -20.70 -18.38 28.99
C GLU A 202 -19.67 -17.31 29.37
N GLN A 203 -18.38 -17.54 29.12
CA GLN A 203 -17.31 -16.57 29.38
C GLN A 203 -17.37 -15.43 28.37
N LEU A 204 -17.43 -15.72 27.07
CA LEU A 204 -17.58 -14.71 26.01
C LEU A 204 -18.87 -13.89 26.17
N LEU A 205 -19.96 -14.50 26.62
CA LEU A 205 -21.22 -13.80 26.95
C LEU A 205 -21.10 -12.92 28.20
N ARG A 206 -20.24 -13.28 29.17
CA ARG A 206 -19.92 -12.41 30.31
C ARG A 206 -19.04 -11.24 29.90
N GLU A 207 -17.99 -11.49 29.12
CA GLU A 207 -17.05 -10.47 28.61
C GLU A 207 -17.77 -9.46 27.70
N THR A 208 -18.59 -9.92 26.75
CA THR A 208 -19.41 -9.03 25.91
C THR A 208 -20.46 -8.28 26.72
N ARG A 209 -21.06 -8.88 27.75
CA ARG A 209 -22.00 -8.19 28.65
C ARG A 209 -21.32 -7.12 29.51
N THR A 210 -20.11 -7.37 30.03
CA THR A 210 -19.34 -6.34 30.74
C THR A 210 -18.92 -5.21 29.80
N ASN A 211 -18.53 -5.53 28.56
CA ASN A 211 -18.19 -4.52 27.57
C ASN A 211 -19.42 -3.68 27.18
N ALA A 212 -20.60 -4.29 27.02
CA ALA A 212 -21.85 -3.57 26.80
C ALA A 212 -22.27 -2.71 28.00
N GLN A 213 -22.04 -3.17 29.23
CA GLN A 213 -22.28 -2.40 30.46
C GLN A 213 -21.24 -1.28 30.70
N SER A 214 -20.08 -1.34 30.02
CA SER A 214 -19.06 -0.28 30.06
C SER A 214 -19.30 0.86 29.05
N ILE A 215 -20.33 0.75 28.20
CA ILE A 215 -20.74 1.84 27.30
C ILE A 215 -21.34 2.97 28.14
N PRO A 216 -20.74 4.18 28.18
CA PRO A 216 -21.30 5.29 28.93
C PRO A 216 -22.55 5.81 28.23
N ASP A 217 -23.64 5.96 29.00
CA ASP A 217 -24.94 6.49 28.54
C ASP A 217 -24.80 7.88 27.88
N VAL A 218 -23.81 8.66 28.30
CA VAL A 218 -23.36 9.89 27.63
C VAL A 218 -22.21 9.56 26.65
N ILE A 219 -22.56 9.15 25.43
CA ILE A 219 -21.60 8.95 24.34
C ILE A 219 -20.98 10.30 23.95
N SER A 220 -19.69 10.46 24.26
CA SER A 220 -18.89 11.65 23.93
C SER A 220 -18.96 12.01 22.44
N ASN A 221 -19.02 13.31 22.14
CA ASN A 221 -19.08 13.82 20.77
C ASN A 221 -17.90 13.34 19.90
N GLY A 222 -16.72 13.12 20.48
CA GLY A 222 -15.58 12.54 19.75
C GLY A 222 -15.85 11.10 19.29
N ILE A 223 -16.44 10.26 20.15
CA ILE A 223 -16.84 8.89 19.80
C ILE A 223 -17.95 8.91 18.75
N ARG A 224 -18.90 9.84 18.86
CA ARG A 224 -19.98 10.01 17.87
C ARG A 224 -19.45 10.44 16.50
N LEU A 225 -18.49 11.38 16.46
CA LEU A 225 -17.82 11.79 15.22
C LEU A 225 -16.98 10.66 14.63
N HIS A 226 -16.27 9.89 15.46
CA HIS A 226 -15.54 8.70 15.02
C HIS A 226 -16.49 7.66 14.40
N ALA A 227 -17.60 7.32 15.07
CA ALA A 227 -18.61 6.38 14.56
C ALA A 227 -19.29 6.88 13.27
N LEU A 228 -19.52 8.19 13.13
CA LEU A 228 -19.99 8.80 11.87
C LEU A 228 -18.92 8.75 10.77
N ASN A 229 -17.63 8.82 11.11
CA ASN A 229 -16.55 8.71 10.15
C ASN A 229 -16.31 7.25 9.70
N THR A 230 -16.37 6.27 10.62
CA THR A 230 -16.28 4.84 10.27
C THR A 230 -17.48 4.40 9.45
N THR A 231 -18.72 4.75 9.83
CA THR A 231 -19.91 4.44 9.02
C THR A 231 -19.89 5.16 7.67
N ARG A 232 -19.38 6.40 7.59
CA ARG A 232 -19.10 7.07 6.30
C ARG A 232 -18.10 6.29 5.45
N ASN A 233 -16.99 5.84 6.04
CA ASN A 233 -15.94 5.13 5.32
C ASN A 233 -16.40 3.73 4.88
N GLU A 234 -17.16 3.01 5.70
CA GLU A 234 -17.80 1.75 5.29
C GLU A 234 -18.85 1.96 4.20
N LEU A 235 -19.65 3.02 4.25
CA LEU A 235 -20.63 3.32 3.20
C LEU A 235 -19.95 3.77 1.91
N ILE A 236 -18.82 4.50 1.98
CA ILE A 236 -17.95 4.76 0.82
C ILE A 236 -17.36 3.45 0.28
N ASN A 237 -16.83 2.56 1.12
CA ASN A 237 -16.25 1.29 0.70
C ASN A 237 -17.33 0.33 0.13
N TRP A 238 -18.55 0.36 0.66
CA TRP A 238 -19.70 -0.35 0.11
C TRP A 238 -20.10 0.21 -1.25
N ILE A 239 -20.15 1.54 -1.42
CA ILE A 239 -20.38 2.17 -2.73
C ILE A 239 -19.22 1.86 -3.70
N GLU A 240 -17.96 1.98 -3.31
CA GLU A 240 -16.81 1.66 -4.16
C GLU A 240 -16.77 0.16 -4.53
N THR A 241 -17.18 -0.75 -3.64
CA THR A 241 -17.27 -2.19 -3.95
C THR A 241 -18.49 -2.55 -4.80
N GLU A 242 -19.70 -2.04 -4.53
CA GLU A 242 -20.87 -2.25 -5.40
C GLU A 242 -20.68 -1.61 -6.79
N LEU A 243 -20.05 -0.43 -6.88
CA LEU A 243 -19.66 0.16 -8.16
C LEU A 243 -18.56 -0.66 -8.85
N SER A 244 -17.65 -1.32 -8.12
CA SER A 244 -16.67 -2.22 -8.74
C SER A 244 -17.33 -3.48 -9.31
N LYS A 245 -18.34 -4.04 -8.62
CA LYS A 245 -19.14 -5.17 -9.12
C LYS A 245 -19.96 -4.76 -10.35
N ALA A 246 -20.60 -3.60 -10.31
CA ALA A 246 -21.37 -3.03 -11.42
C ALA A 246 -20.49 -2.47 -12.56
N SER A 247 -19.16 -2.45 -12.39
CA SER A 247 -18.18 -2.05 -13.41
C SER A 247 -17.28 -3.22 -13.88
N GLY A 248 -17.54 -4.44 -13.40
CA GLY A 248 -16.95 -5.66 -13.96
C GLY A 248 -17.77 -6.14 -15.16
N ASP A 249 -17.11 -6.42 -16.27
CA ASP A 249 -17.70 -7.12 -17.40
C ASP A 249 -18.05 -8.57 -17.02
N GLU A 250 -19.06 -9.17 -17.67
CA GLU A 250 -19.35 -10.60 -17.59
C GLU A 250 -18.29 -11.42 -18.37
N GLU A 251 -17.05 -11.48 -17.87
CA GLU A 251 -16.01 -12.36 -18.42
C GLU A 251 -15.58 -13.47 -17.43
N GLY A 252 -16.12 -14.66 -17.67
CA GLY A 252 -15.22 -15.79 -17.94
C GLY A 252 -14.77 -16.70 -16.80
N ASP A 253 -15.53 -16.85 -15.72
CA ASP A 253 -15.25 -17.92 -14.73
C ASP A 253 -15.81 -19.28 -15.23
N GLU A 254 -15.15 -19.88 -16.25
CA GLU A 254 -15.44 -21.24 -16.73
C GLU A 254 -15.01 -22.30 -15.69
N ASN A 255 -15.77 -22.44 -14.60
CA ASN A 255 -15.66 -23.59 -13.71
C ASN A 255 -16.83 -24.57 -13.95
N GLY A 256 -16.51 -25.73 -14.53
CA GLY A 256 -17.47 -26.63 -15.11
C GLY A 256 -18.42 -27.35 -14.13
N SER A 257 -19.69 -27.41 -14.51
CA SER A 257 -20.65 -28.47 -14.13
C SER A 257 -20.95 -28.68 -12.63
N LYS A 258 -21.87 -27.86 -12.10
CA LYS A 258 -22.76 -28.22 -10.96
C LYS A 258 -24.04 -27.38 -10.83
N SER A 259 -24.10 -26.18 -11.42
CA SER A 259 -25.17 -25.20 -11.15
C SER A 259 -26.42 -25.34 -12.03
N HIS A 260 -27.17 -26.44 -11.88
CA HIS A 260 -28.55 -26.50 -12.40
C HIS A 260 -29.60 -26.95 -11.36
N SER A 261 -29.16 -27.57 -10.26
CA SER A 261 -30.02 -27.90 -9.11
C SER A 261 -30.08 -26.82 -8.03
N GLN A 262 -29.08 -25.93 -7.94
CA GLN A 262 -29.06 -24.83 -6.96
C GLN A 262 -29.84 -23.61 -7.44
N SER A 263 -29.75 -23.25 -8.72
CA SER A 263 -30.44 -22.08 -9.30
C SER A 263 -31.93 -21.98 -8.95
N THR A 264 -32.66 -23.11 -8.90
CA THR A 264 -34.08 -23.12 -8.54
C THR A 264 -34.33 -22.92 -7.04
N ALA A 265 -33.44 -23.41 -6.16
CA ALA A 265 -33.48 -23.16 -4.72
C ALA A 265 -33.11 -21.71 -4.40
N ASP A 266 -32.12 -21.14 -5.09
CA ASP A 266 -31.73 -19.75 -4.97
C ASP A 266 -32.86 -18.82 -5.47
N GLN A 267 -33.49 -19.14 -6.61
CA GLN A 267 -34.69 -18.43 -7.09
C GLN A 267 -35.85 -18.50 -6.07
N ALA A 268 -36.04 -19.63 -5.37
CA ALA A 268 -37.07 -19.79 -4.34
C ALA A 268 -36.77 -18.98 -3.06
N THR A 269 -35.51 -18.94 -2.61
CA THR A 269 -35.11 -18.10 -1.47
C THR A 269 -35.17 -16.61 -1.79
N ILE A 270 -34.78 -16.18 -3.00
CA ILE A 270 -34.97 -14.80 -3.49
C ILE A 270 -36.46 -14.44 -3.51
N ASN A 271 -37.34 -15.30 -4.04
CA ASN A 271 -38.78 -15.03 -4.10
C ASN A 271 -39.43 -14.94 -2.70
N THR A 272 -39.01 -15.78 -1.74
CA THR A 272 -39.50 -15.69 -0.36
C THR A 272 -39.00 -14.44 0.36
N GLN A 273 -37.75 -14.01 0.12
CA GLN A 273 -37.23 -12.73 0.61
C GLN A 273 -37.99 -11.53 0.00
N LEU A 274 -38.24 -11.52 -1.32
CA LEU A 274 -39.02 -10.48 -1.99
C LEU A 274 -40.45 -10.40 -1.44
N ASN A 275 -41.09 -11.53 -1.15
CA ASN A 275 -42.42 -11.54 -0.54
C ASN A 275 -42.39 -11.05 0.93
N ASN A 276 -41.35 -11.39 1.70
CA ASN A 276 -41.12 -10.85 3.04
C ASN A 276 -40.93 -9.32 3.03
N ILE A 277 -40.20 -8.79 2.03
CA ILE A 277 -40.02 -7.33 1.82
C ILE A 277 -41.36 -6.67 1.44
N LYS A 278 -42.13 -7.26 0.51
CA LYS A 278 -43.48 -6.76 0.15
C LYS A 278 -44.42 -6.74 1.36
N GLU A 279 -44.40 -7.78 2.20
CA GLU A 279 -45.22 -7.86 3.42
C GLU A 279 -44.80 -6.79 4.45
N LYS A 280 -43.49 -6.61 4.69
CA LYS A 280 -42.96 -5.53 5.54
C LYS A 280 -43.36 -4.14 5.01
N TYR A 281 -43.29 -3.93 3.70
CA TYR A 281 -43.69 -2.65 3.09
C TYR A 281 -45.21 -2.43 3.16
N ALA A 282 -46.03 -3.47 2.99
CA ALA A 282 -47.46 -3.40 3.19
C ALA A 282 -47.83 -3.07 4.65
N LYS A 283 -47.15 -3.68 5.63
CA LYS A 283 -47.28 -3.35 7.06
C LYS A 283 -46.87 -1.89 7.34
N TYR A 284 -45.76 -1.43 6.77
CA TYR A 284 -45.33 -0.02 6.87
C TYR A 284 -46.35 0.96 6.26
N LEU A 285 -46.94 0.64 5.10
CA LEU A 285 -47.99 1.47 4.51
C LEU A 285 -49.28 1.43 5.34
N ALA A 286 -49.63 0.30 5.96
CA ALA A 286 -50.76 0.19 6.85
C ALA A 286 -50.58 1.02 8.14
N THR A 287 -49.42 0.92 8.81
CA THR A 287 -49.13 1.75 10.00
C THR A 287 -49.01 3.22 9.64
N ARG A 288 -48.41 3.58 8.50
CA ARG A 288 -48.36 4.97 8.03
C ARG A 288 -49.75 5.53 7.69
N ARG A 289 -50.66 4.73 7.12
CA ARG A 289 -52.07 5.12 6.89
C ARG A 289 -52.83 5.29 8.21
N SER A 290 -52.64 4.39 9.17
CA SER A 290 -53.24 4.49 10.52
C SER A 290 -52.71 5.70 11.30
N LEU A 291 -51.42 6.02 11.18
CA LEU A 291 -50.84 7.24 11.74
C LEU A 291 -51.41 8.49 11.07
N LEU A 292 -51.49 8.54 9.74
CA LEU A 292 -52.10 9.67 9.03
C LEU A 292 -53.59 9.83 9.35
N ALA A 293 -54.33 8.74 9.56
CA ALA A 293 -55.73 8.79 10.00
C ALA A 293 -55.86 9.39 11.41
N SER A 294 -55.09 8.90 12.39
CA SER A 294 -55.11 9.41 13.78
C SER A 294 -54.50 10.82 13.95
N VAL A 295 -53.69 11.28 12.99
CA VAL A 295 -53.30 12.70 12.86
C VAL A 295 -54.43 13.51 12.22
N GLY A 296 -55.14 12.97 11.23
CA GLY A 296 -56.32 13.59 10.62
C GLY A 296 -57.47 13.78 11.63
N GLU A 297 -57.80 12.76 12.41
CA GLU A 297 -58.78 12.81 13.52
C GLU A 297 -58.37 13.77 14.66
N ARG A 298 -57.09 14.16 14.72
CA ARG A 298 -56.57 15.22 15.59
C ARG A 298 -56.46 16.59 14.92
N SER A 299 -56.85 16.68 13.65
CA SER A 299 -56.73 17.89 12.80
C SER A 299 -58.07 18.56 12.50
N ASP A 300 -59.18 18.12 13.11
CA ASP A 300 -60.49 18.79 13.04
C ASP A 300 -60.57 20.10 13.87
N PHE A 301 -59.43 20.78 14.05
CA PHE A 301 -59.35 22.13 14.58
C PHE A 301 -58.60 23.07 13.63
N SER A 302 -59.37 23.99 13.06
CA SER A 302 -58.97 25.21 12.34
C SER A 302 -58.70 25.15 10.82
N ALA A 303 -59.43 26.02 10.12
CA ALA A 303 -59.13 26.62 8.81
C ALA A 303 -59.02 25.72 7.56
N ALA A 304 -60.07 25.74 6.74
CA ALA A 304 -59.95 25.60 5.30
C ALA A 304 -59.18 26.80 4.69
N PRO A 305 -58.72 26.69 3.43
CA PRO A 305 -59.57 27.30 2.40
C PRO A 305 -59.83 26.42 1.16
N VAL A 306 -60.99 26.70 0.56
CA VAL A 306 -61.47 26.18 -0.72
C VAL A 306 -60.60 26.67 -1.88
N LEU A 307 -60.33 25.81 -2.86
CA LEU A 307 -60.39 26.15 -4.30
C LEU A 307 -60.67 24.88 -5.12
N ALA A 308 -61.51 24.99 -6.14
CA ALA A 308 -62.08 23.85 -6.86
C ALA A 308 -61.40 23.59 -8.22
N PRO A 309 -61.39 22.34 -8.73
CA PRO A 309 -60.89 22.04 -10.07
C PRO A 309 -61.86 22.50 -11.16
N SER A 310 -61.32 22.92 -12.31
CA SER A 310 -62.09 23.15 -13.54
C SER A 310 -61.66 22.16 -14.62
N ALA A 311 -62.59 21.75 -15.48
CA ALA A 311 -62.41 20.63 -16.39
C ALA A 311 -62.61 20.99 -17.88
N THR A 312 -61.94 20.20 -18.73
CA THR A 312 -62.25 19.90 -20.13
C THR A 312 -62.42 21.02 -21.16
N LYS A 313 -61.55 20.99 -22.19
CA LYS A 313 -61.98 20.89 -23.60
C LYS A 313 -60.91 20.17 -24.45
N GLN A 314 -61.27 19.77 -25.68
CA GLN A 314 -60.59 18.74 -26.46
C GLN A 314 -59.93 19.28 -27.75
N GLN A 315 -58.89 18.54 -28.18
CA GLN A 315 -58.47 18.28 -29.58
C GLN A 315 -58.40 19.42 -30.61
N ALA A 316 -57.16 19.73 -31.02
CA ALA A 316 -56.78 19.85 -32.43
C ALA A 316 -55.36 19.24 -32.58
N GLY A 317 -54.96 18.86 -33.80
CA GLY A 317 -53.68 18.16 -34.03
C GLY A 317 -52.51 19.08 -34.40
N GLU A 318 -51.31 18.70 -33.96
CA GLU A 318 -50.01 19.25 -34.39
C GLU A 318 -49.05 18.07 -34.72
N PRO A 319 -47.97 18.30 -35.49
CA PRO A 319 -47.18 17.22 -36.10
C PRO A 319 -46.27 16.47 -35.12
N GLU A 320 -45.61 15.41 -35.61
CA GLU A 320 -44.51 14.76 -34.88
C GLU A 320 -43.46 15.80 -34.43
N PRO A 321 -43.05 15.79 -33.15
CA PRO A 321 -41.96 16.64 -32.70
C PRO A 321 -40.64 16.13 -33.26
N ALA A 322 -40.06 16.88 -34.20
CA ALA A 322 -38.79 16.53 -34.84
C ALA A 322 -37.65 16.37 -33.82
N SER A 323 -37.36 15.11 -33.46
CA SER A 323 -36.13 14.59 -32.84
C SER A 323 -35.35 15.57 -31.94
N SER A 324 -35.95 15.96 -30.82
CA SER A 324 -35.27 16.73 -29.75
C SER A 324 -34.02 16.04 -29.18
N THR A 325 -33.83 14.75 -29.47
CA THR A 325 -32.61 13.98 -29.27
C THR A 325 -31.35 14.64 -29.82
N TYR A 326 -31.41 15.33 -30.97
CA TYR A 326 -30.24 16.00 -31.58
C TYR A 326 -29.69 17.16 -30.71
N LEU A 327 -30.54 17.84 -29.94
CA LEU A 327 -30.10 18.89 -28.99
C LEU A 327 -29.45 18.29 -27.73
N LEU A 328 -29.83 17.06 -27.37
CA LEU A 328 -29.26 16.34 -26.22
C LEU A 328 -27.97 15.57 -26.57
N THR A 329 -27.73 15.22 -27.83
CA THR A 329 -26.55 14.46 -28.26
C THR A 329 -25.22 15.04 -27.76
N PRO A 330 -24.89 16.34 -27.94
CA PRO A 330 -23.63 16.89 -27.44
C PRO A 330 -23.51 16.89 -25.90
N TYR A 331 -24.62 16.96 -25.17
CA TYR A 331 -24.62 16.80 -23.71
C TYR A 331 -24.37 15.35 -23.29
N ILE A 332 -24.90 14.37 -24.03
CA ILE A 332 -24.64 12.94 -23.79
C ILE A 332 -23.18 12.58 -24.15
N GLU A 333 -22.65 13.13 -25.25
CA GLU A 333 -21.24 12.94 -25.65
C GLU A 333 -20.26 13.56 -24.65
N THR A 334 -20.52 14.78 -24.18
CA THR A 334 -19.68 15.41 -23.14
C THR A 334 -19.78 14.67 -21.80
N LEU A 335 -20.94 14.13 -21.43
CA LEU A 335 -21.10 13.27 -20.26
C LEU A 335 -20.33 11.94 -20.41
N LEU A 336 -20.35 11.32 -21.59
CA LEU A 336 -19.55 10.13 -21.91
C LEU A 336 -18.04 10.42 -21.93
N ALA A 337 -17.62 11.59 -22.39
CA ALA A 337 -16.22 12.03 -22.32
C ALA A 337 -15.78 12.27 -20.87
N LEU A 338 -16.68 12.79 -20.02
CA LEU A 338 -16.43 13.00 -18.59
C LEU A 338 -16.39 11.67 -17.82
N SER A 339 -17.29 10.74 -18.09
CA SER A 339 -17.27 9.41 -17.45
C SER A 339 -16.05 8.59 -17.85
N LYS A 340 -15.59 8.68 -19.11
CA LYS A 340 -14.31 8.10 -19.55
C LYS A 340 -13.11 8.72 -18.79
N LYS A 341 -13.07 10.05 -18.62
CA LYS A 341 -12.05 10.73 -17.80
C LYS A 341 -12.11 10.31 -16.33
N GLN A 342 -13.30 10.15 -15.76
CA GLN A 342 -13.49 9.67 -14.39
C GLN A 342 -13.02 8.21 -14.22
N ARG A 343 -13.34 7.30 -15.15
CA ARG A 343 -12.85 5.90 -15.14
C ARG A 343 -11.32 5.86 -15.21
N ALA A 344 -10.69 6.69 -16.05
CA ALA A 344 -9.24 6.82 -16.11
C ALA A 344 -8.64 7.37 -14.80
N MET A 345 -9.25 8.40 -14.20
CA MET A 345 -8.80 8.97 -12.92
C MET A 345 -8.94 7.98 -11.75
N ILE A 346 -10.02 7.19 -11.70
CA ILE A 346 -10.22 6.13 -10.70
C ILE A 346 -9.18 5.02 -10.87
N SER A 347 -8.89 4.60 -12.11
CA SER A 347 -7.83 3.63 -12.41
C SER A 347 -6.44 4.15 -12.02
N GLN A 348 -6.16 5.44 -12.24
CA GLN A 348 -4.92 6.08 -11.77
C GLN A 348 -4.87 6.14 -10.23
N LYS A 349 -5.96 6.52 -9.54
CA LYS A 349 -6.08 6.52 -8.07
C LYS A 349 -5.81 5.13 -7.50
N SER A 350 -6.41 4.08 -8.07
CA SER A 350 -6.22 2.70 -7.57
C SER A 350 -4.80 2.19 -7.83
N HIS A 351 -4.20 2.50 -8.99
CA HIS A 351 -2.79 2.18 -9.26
C HIS A 351 -1.84 2.90 -8.29
N VAL A 352 -2.04 4.20 -8.04
CA VAL A 352 -1.22 4.99 -7.10
C VAL A 352 -1.39 4.46 -5.68
N ASN A 353 -2.60 4.16 -5.23
CA ASN A 353 -2.83 3.57 -3.91
C ASN A 353 -2.22 2.16 -3.79
N ALA A 354 -2.27 1.34 -4.84
CA ALA A 354 -1.69 -0.01 -4.86
C ALA A 354 -0.15 0.02 -4.87
N THR A 355 0.47 1.00 -5.53
CA THR A 355 1.93 1.22 -5.48
C THR A 355 2.35 1.79 -4.12
N LEU A 356 1.70 2.84 -3.63
CA LEU A 356 1.95 3.39 -2.28
C LEU A 356 1.80 2.32 -1.18
N GLY A 357 0.77 1.47 -1.28
CA GLY A 357 0.55 0.35 -0.35
C GLY A 357 1.60 -0.77 -0.44
N LYS A 358 2.32 -0.91 -1.55
CA LYS A 358 3.49 -1.79 -1.68
C LYS A 358 4.73 -1.14 -1.05
N GLU A 359 5.00 0.13 -1.38
CA GLU A 359 6.13 0.89 -0.81
C GLU A 359 6.05 0.97 0.71
N VAL A 360 4.87 1.31 1.27
CA VAL A 360 4.67 1.35 2.73
C VAL A 360 4.89 -0.02 3.36
N LYS A 361 4.47 -1.12 2.72
CA LYS A 361 4.72 -2.48 3.23
C LYS A 361 6.21 -2.86 3.17
N SER A 362 6.90 -2.52 2.08
CA SER A 362 8.35 -2.78 1.94
C SER A 362 9.17 -1.97 2.95
N ASN A 363 8.83 -0.69 3.14
CA ASN A 363 9.47 0.17 4.15
C ASN A 363 9.13 -0.29 5.58
N CYS A 364 7.93 -0.81 5.84
CA CYS A 364 7.60 -1.43 7.13
C CYS A 364 8.28 -2.81 7.34
N GLN A 365 8.77 -3.48 6.29
CA GLN A 365 9.58 -4.70 6.40
C GLN A 365 11.05 -4.35 6.66
N SER A 366 11.64 -3.44 5.90
CA SER A 366 13.03 -2.99 6.12
C SER A 366 13.22 -2.31 7.48
N LEU A 367 12.23 -1.54 7.97
CA LEU A 367 12.27 -1.00 9.34
C LEU A 367 12.27 -2.07 10.43
N SER A 368 11.64 -3.24 10.22
CA SER A 368 11.72 -4.33 11.20
C SER A 368 13.00 -5.15 11.09
N HIS A 369 13.57 -5.30 9.89
CA HIS A 369 14.92 -5.86 9.75
C HIS A 369 15.96 -4.99 10.48
N LEU A 370 15.89 -3.67 10.28
CA LEU A 370 16.74 -2.71 10.99
C LEU A 370 16.51 -2.72 12.51
N GLU A 371 15.28 -3.00 12.98
CA GLU A 371 14.91 -3.13 14.39
C GLU A 371 15.53 -4.39 15.01
N GLU A 372 15.50 -5.53 14.30
CA GLU A 372 16.18 -6.78 14.65
C GLU A 372 17.71 -6.63 14.66
N GLU A 373 18.28 -5.82 13.75
CA GLU A 373 19.72 -5.46 13.73
C GLU A 373 20.10 -4.38 14.77
N SER A 374 19.12 -3.70 15.38
CA SER A 374 19.40 -2.54 16.21
C SER A 374 19.95 -2.91 17.59
N GLN A 375 21.06 -2.29 17.97
CA GLN A 375 21.54 -2.29 19.36
C GLN A 375 20.92 -1.14 20.17
N LEU A 376 20.33 -0.14 19.49
CA LEU A 376 19.71 1.04 20.11
C LEU A 376 18.36 0.73 20.77
N LEU A 377 17.44 0.02 20.08
CA LEU A 377 16.11 -0.26 20.64
C LEU A 377 16.15 -1.18 21.87
N PRO A 378 17.03 -2.20 21.97
CA PRO A 378 17.15 -3.01 23.20
C PRO A 378 17.80 -2.25 24.37
N SER A 379 18.80 -1.41 24.11
CA SER A 379 19.50 -0.65 25.17
C SER A 379 18.70 0.55 25.67
N TYR A 380 18.00 1.24 24.78
CA TYR A 380 17.16 2.41 25.06
C TYR A 380 15.68 2.14 24.80
N SER A 381 15.20 0.94 25.21
CA SER A 381 13.78 0.60 25.08
C SER A 381 12.94 1.53 25.96
N ALA A 382 11.92 2.17 25.38
CA ALA A 382 11.05 3.13 26.07
C ALA A 382 10.04 2.47 27.04
N ALA A 383 10.39 1.31 27.61
CA ALA A 383 9.50 0.46 28.41
C ALA A 383 10.01 0.02 29.81
N PRO A 384 10.79 0.83 30.57
CA PRO A 384 10.93 0.57 32.01
C PRO A 384 9.62 0.88 32.75
N THR A 385 9.28 0.07 33.75
CA THR A 385 8.24 0.34 34.78
C THR A 385 6.74 0.28 34.43
N SER A 386 6.30 -0.66 33.56
CA SER A 386 4.92 -1.17 33.68
C SER A 386 4.80 -2.69 33.81
N ARG A 387 5.19 -3.20 34.99
CA ARG A 387 4.63 -4.46 35.52
C ARG A 387 3.22 -4.27 36.11
N ARG A 388 2.38 -3.45 35.46
CA ARG A 388 0.92 -3.46 35.67
C ARG A 388 0.23 -3.81 34.37
N ARG A 389 -0.10 -5.10 34.26
CA ARG A 389 -0.99 -5.71 33.25
C ARG A 389 -2.25 -4.84 33.07
N SER A 390 -2.26 -4.01 32.04
CA SER A 390 -3.44 -3.24 31.62
C SER A 390 -4.08 -3.95 30.44
N VAL A 391 -5.12 -4.75 30.70
CA VAL A 391 -5.87 -5.52 29.69
C VAL A 391 -6.87 -4.62 28.94
N LEU A 392 -6.52 -3.34 28.76
CA LEU A 392 -7.45 -2.28 28.32
C LEU A 392 -6.78 -1.20 27.45
N GLY A 393 -5.64 -1.49 26.83
CA GLY A 393 -4.95 -0.58 25.90
C GLY A 393 -4.90 -1.06 24.44
N GLU A 394 -5.13 -2.34 24.18
CA GLU A 394 -4.73 -3.01 22.93
C GLU A 394 -5.76 -2.89 21.79
N PHE A 395 -6.99 -2.43 22.09
CA PHE A 395 -8.15 -2.58 21.20
C PHE A 395 -8.56 -1.33 20.41
N LEU A 396 -7.92 -0.16 20.59
CA LEU A 396 -8.38 1.13 20.04
C LEU A 396 -7.26 2.01 19.44
N GLY A 397 -6.15 1.43 18.98
CA GLY A 397 -5.09 2.21 18.33
C GLY A 397 -4.12 1.44 17.43
N SER A 398 -4.25 0.11 17.33
CA SER A 398 -3.27 -0.74 16.64
C SER A 398 -3.28 -0.54 15.12
N GLU A 399 -4.46 -0.55 14.49
CA GLU A 399 -4.57 -0.58 13.02
C GLU A 399 -4.11 0.73 12.36
N GLU A 400 -4.46 1.88 12.93
CA GLU A 400 -4.06 3.20 12.41
C GLU A 400 -2.60 3.56 12.73
N ARG A 401 -1.99 2.96 13.77
CA ARG A 401 -0.56 3.13 14.09
C ARG A 401 0.36 2.06 13.51
N SER A 402 -0.17 0.95 12.99
CA SER A 402 0.64 -0.12 12.35
C SER A 402 1.32 0.30 11.03
N GLY A 403 1.03 1.50 10.53
CA GLY A 403 1.78 2.13 9.43
C GLY A 403 3.20 2.57 9.83
N LEU A 404 3.93 3.08 8.84
CA LEU A 404 5.34 3.50 8.96
C LEU A 404 5.64 4.33 10.23
N THR A 405 4.74 5.26 10.58
CA THR A 405 4.91 6.17 11.72
C THR A 405 5.00 5.45 13.07
N GLY A 406 4.28 4.35 13.28
CA GLY A 406 4.33 3.61 14.55
C GLY A 406 5.58 2.73 14.67
N LYS A 407 6.15 2.30 13.54
CA LYS A 407 7.46 1.62 13.52
C LYS A 407 8.63 2.59 13.71
N VAL A 408 8.52 3.83 13.26
CA VAL A 408 9.56 4.87 13.47
C VAL A 408 9.51 5.47 14.89
N GLN A 409 8.34 5.54 15.54
CA GLN A 409 8.22 6.17 16.86
C GLN A 409 9.16 5.58 17.95
N PRO A 410 9.35 4.25 18.09
CA PRO A 410 10.32 3.67 19.01
C PRO A 410 11.75 4.16 18.78
N TRP A 411 12.19 4.31 17.52
CA TRP A 411 13.53 4.80 17.19
C TRP A 411 13.76 6.25 17.63
N VAL A 412 12.75 7.11 17.48
CA VAL A 412 12.84 8.51 17.94
C VAL A 412 12.99 8.55 19.46
N LEU A 413 12.16 7.79 20.19
CA LEU A 413 12.22 7.72 21.65
C LEU A 413 13.53 7.10 22.16
N ALA A 414 14.05 6.08 21.48
CA ALA A 414 15.35 5.48 21.79
C ALA A 414 16.52 6.44 21.51
N ALA A 415 16.45 7.23 20.43
CA ALA A 415 17.46 8.23 20.11
C ALA A 415 17.44 9.41 21.12
N ASP A 416 16.25 9.91 21.49
CA ASP A 416 16.12 10.97 22.49
C ASP A 416 16.57 10.51 23.89
N SER A 417 16.25 9.28 24.29
CA SER A 417 16.72 8.73 25.58
C SER A 417 18.21 8.39 25.59
N ALA A 418 18.78 7.91 24.47
CA ALA A 418 20.23 7.77 24.32
C ALA A 418 20.96 9.12 24.40
N LYS A 419 20.38 10.17 23.80
CA LYS A 419 20.87 11.55 23.92
C LYS A 419 20.78 12.08 25.35
N ILE A 420 19.71 11.79 26.09
CA ILE A 420 19.59 12.17 27.51
C ILE A 420 20.66 11.44 28.34
N ALA A 421 20.76 10.11 28.24
CA ALA A 421 21.72 9.31 29.01
C ALA A 421 23.19 9.67 28.70
N THR A 422 23.51 10.08 27.46
CA THR A 422 24.87 10.54 27.12
C THR A 422 25.16 11.94 27.66
N LEU A 423 24.16 12.84 27.76
CA LEU A 423 24.30 14.12 28.44
C LEU A 423 24.41 13.95 29.98
N GLU A 424 23.64 13.03 30.55
CA GLU A 424 23.63 12.67 31.97
C GLU A 424 24.99 12.13 32.41
N ASN A 425 25.53 11.10 31.74
CA ASN A 425 26.88 10.59 32.01
C ASN A 425 27.99 11.64 31.76
N VAL A 426 27.81 12.61 30.86
CA VAL A 426 28.75 13.74 30.72
C VAL A 426 28.65 14.71 31.91
N ALA A 427 27.44 14.98 32.41
CA ALA A 427 27.25 15.78 33.62
C ALA A 427 27.85 15.09 34.85
N GLU A 428 27.57 13.80 35.08
CA GLU A 428 28.16 13.00 36.16
C GLU A 428 29.70 13.01 36.11
N GLN A 429 30.31 12.93 34.92
CA GLN A 429 31.76 13.01 34.75
C GLN A 429 32.32 14.42 35.01
N VAL A 430 31.58 15.48 34.67
CA VAL A 430 31.96 16.87 34.98
C VAL A 430 31.84 17.15 36.48
N GLU A 431 30.76 16.71 37.13
CA GLU A 431 30.58 16.81 38.58
C GLU A 431 31.64 16.00 39.34
N SER A 432 31.92 14.76 38.91
CA SER A 432 33.01 13.95 39.46
C SER A 432 34.38 14.60 39.28
N GLY A 433 34.61 15.24 38.12
CA GLY A 433 35.83 16.02 37.85
C GLY A 433 35.94 17.27 38.71
N GLN A 434 34.84 17.97 38.97
CA GLN A 434 34.78 19.13 39.85
C GLN A 434 35.03 18.73 41.31
N LEU A 435 34.42 17.65 41.80
CA LEU A 435 34.67 17.10 43.14
C LEU A 435 36.13 16.61 43.29
N ALA A 436 36.72 16.01 42.24
CA ALA A 436 38.13 15.65 42.24
C ALA A 436 39.04 16.89 42.29
N LEU A 437 38.70 17.96 41.56
CA LEU A 437 39.41 19.25 41.60
C LEU A 437 39.29 19.88 42.99
N GLU A 438 38.10 19.95 43.57
CA GLU A 438 37.86 20.51 44.90
C GLU A 438 38.65 19.76 45.99
N ASN A 439 38.62 18.42 45.99
CA ASN A 439 39.46 17.61 46.87
C ASN A 439 40.97 17.88 46.66
N SER A 440 41.41 18.06 45.41
CA SER A 440 42.81 18.42 45.11
C SER A 440 43.18 19.82 45.60
N MET A 441 42.23 20.77 45.58
CA MET A 441 42.43 22.13 46.08
C MET A 441 42.45 22.15 47.62
N GLN A 442 41.58 21.40 48.28
CA GLN A 442 41.58 21.23 49.74
C GLN A 442 42.89 20.60 50.22
N THR A 443 43.34 19.51 49.59
CA THR A 443 44.64 18.89 49.94
C THR A 443 45.85 19.79 49.63
N LEU A 444 45.78 20.65 48.60
CA LEU A 444 46.80 21.69 48.39
C LEU A 444 46.77 22.78 49.48
N GLN A 445 45.59 23.18 49.97
CA GLN A 445 45.46 24.11 51.09
C GLN A 445 45.93 23.51 52.42
N GLU A 446 45.74 22.21 52.64
CA GLU A 446 46.32 21.48 53.78
C GLU A 446 47.85 21.44 53.69
N ILE A 447 48.41 21.18 52.51
CA ILE A 447 49.86 21.22 52.26
C ILE A 447 50.41 22.63 52.50
N ASP A 448 49.73 23.69 52.05
CA ASP A 448 50.15 25.08 52.22
C ASP A 448 50.16 25.53 53.70
N GLN A 449 49.16 25.08 54.48
CA GLN A 449 49.15 25.22 55.94
C GLN A 449 50.31 24.46 56.60
N LEU A 450 50.60 23.23 56.17
CA LEU A 450 51.74 22.44 56.67
C LEU A 450 53.11 23.02 56.28
N LEU A 451 53.19 23.75 55.17
CA LEU A 451 54.38 24.52 54.75
C LEU A 451 54.51 25.87 55.47
N GLY A 452 53.54 26.26 56.30
CA GLY A 452 53.57 27.49 57.08
C GLY A 452 53.33 28.77 56.27
N GLN A 453 52.73 28.68 55.09
CA GLN A 453 52.37 29.86 54.28
C GLN A 453 50.96 30.39 54.62
N GLY A 454 50.10 29.55 55.20
CA GLY A 454 48.71 29.85 55.58
C GLY A 454 48.48 30.80 56.76
N GLU A 455 49.41 31.70 57.12
CA GLU A 455 49.18 32.77 58.12
C GLU A 455 49.32 34.19 57.52
N VAL A 456 48.50 34.46 56.50
CA VAL A 456 48.07 35.84 56.18
C VAL A 456 46.55 35.85 56.10
N THR A 457 45.90 36.11 57.24
CA THR A 457 44.45 36.25 57.35
C THR A 457 43.92 37.47 56.58
N HIS A 458 42.67 37.38 56.11
CA HIS A 458 41.97 38.46 55.40
C HIS A 458 41.78 39.72 56.29
N GLU A 459 42.65 40.72 56.13
CA GLU A 459 42.36 42.11 56.47
C GLU A 459 42.86 43.08 55.38
N ASN A 460 42.36 42.93 54.14
CA ASN A 460 42.15 44.03 53.18
C ASN A 460 41.45 43.51 51.91
N GLU A 461 40.19 43.92 51.71
CA GLU A 461 39.87 44.77 50.57
C GLU A 461 38.50 45.42 50.78
N ALA A 462 38.48 46.76 50.74
CA ALA A 462 37.25 47.53 50.81
C ALA A 462 36.80 47.92 49.40
N GLN A 463 35.52 47.66 49.11
CA GLN A 463 34.67 48.51 48.28
C GLN A 463 35.18 48.89 46.88
N ALA A 464 34.77 48.11 45.87
CA ALA A 464 34.76 48.52 44.47
C ALA A 464 33.36 48.30 43.85
N ASP A 465 32.57 49.38 43.75
CA ASP A 465 31.33 49.40 42.98
C ASP A 465 31.62 49.51 41.47
N THR A 466 31.39 48.44 40.71
CA THR A 466 31.00 48.47 39.28
C THR A 466 30.25 47.18 38.97
N THR A 467 28.94 47.16 38.74
CA THR A 467 28.27 47.50 37.46
C THR A 467 28.92 46.86 36.23
N GLU A 468 28.31 45.79 35.71
CA GLU A 468 27.57 45.86 34.43
C GLU A 468 26.80 44.55 34.14
N ASP A 469 25.51 44.69 33.84
CA ASP A 469 24.71 43.63 33.22
C ASP A 469 25.15 43.47 31.75
N PHE A 470 25.88 42.39 31.42
CA PHE A 470 26.28 42.14 30.04
C PHE A 470 26.32 40.63 29.71
N TRP A 471 25.97 40.30 28.46
CA TRP A 471 25.93 38.94 27.87
C TRP A 471 24.75 38.02 28.23
N MET A 472 23.53 38.51 28.02
CA MET A 472 22.38 37.67 27.65
C MET A 472 22.00 37.88 26.16
N GLU A 473 22.78 37.33 25.22
CA GLU A 473 22.38 37.27 23.80
C GLU A 473 22.92 36.02 23.06
N ALA A 474 22.19 35.56 22.02
CA ALA A 474 22.21 34.17 21.57
C ALA A 474 22.87 33.90 20.19
N GLY A 475 24.20 33.88 20.14
CA GLY A 475 25.00 33.31 19.03
C GLY A 475 24.73 33.91 17.63
N PRO A 476 24.92 33.17 16.53
CA PRO A 476 25.76 31.98 16.35
C PRO A 476 26.82 32.15 15.23
N LYS A 477 27.96 31.43 15.31
CA LYS A 477 28.75 30.80 14.21
C LYS A 477 30.17 30.43 14.66
N SER A 478 30.71 29.38 14.06
CA SER A 478 32.12 28.97 14.13
C SER A 478 32.81 29.28 12.78
N PRO A 479 34.08 28.89 12.53
CA PRO A 479 35.21 28.62 13.44
C PRO A 479 36.43 29.50 13.10
N THR A 480 37.53 29.43 13.86
CA THR A 480 38.88 29.08 13.31
C THR A 480 40.05 29.11 14.31
N LYS A 481 41.02 28.21 14.08
CA LYS A 481 42.48 28.38 14.26
C LYS A 481 43.03 28.69 15.66
N ALA A 482 43.37 27.60 16.34
CA ALA A 482 44.68 27.33 16.95
C ALA A 482 45.72 28.48 16.98
N ARG A 483 46.28 28.74 18.17
CA ARG A 483 47.43 29.63 18.37
C ARG A 483 48.43 29.02 19.35
N LYS A 484 49.64 28.69 18.86
CA LYS A 484 50.79 28.41 19.73
C LYS A 484 51.31 29.71 20.33
N HIS A 485 51.64 29.68 21.61
CA HIS A 485 52.71 30.48 22.22
C HIS A 485 53.51 29.50 23.09
N THR A 486 54.80 29.23 22.88
CA THR A 486 56.00 30.11 22.79
C THR A 486 56.25 30.86 24.09
N GLU A 487 57.17 30.34 24.90
CA GLU A 487 57.61 30.96 26.14
C GLU A 487 58.23 32.34 25.90
N LYS A 488 58.25 33.18 26.94
CA LYS A 488 59.21 34.27 27.03
C LYS A 488 59.58 34.57 28.49
N SER A 489 60.86 34.43 28.79
CA SER A 489 61.42 34.64 30.13
C SER A 489 61.36 36.12 30.57
N LYS A 490 60.98 36.30 31.84
CA LYS A 490 61.70 37.10 32.85
C LYS A 490 61.61 36.28 34.15
N GLU A 491 62.66 36.04 34.93
CA GLU A 491 63.52 36.97 35.68
C GLU A 491 62.74 37.93 36.61
N ALA A 492 63.04 38.05 37.91
CA ALA A 492 63.75 37.14 38.82
C ALA A 492 63.52 37.67 40.26
N GLU A 493 62.77 36.96 41.11
CA GLU A 493 62.72 37.26 42.54
C GLU A 493 63.07 36.03 43.37
N GLN A 494 63.95 36.23 44.35
CA GLN A 494 64.57 35.16 45.13
C GLN A 494 63.73 34.86 46.37
N SER A 495 62.75 33.95 46.23
CA SER A 495 62.17 33.29 47.40
C SER A 495 63.28 32.57 48.17
N LYS A 496 63.43 32.87 49.46
CA LYS A 496 64.48 32.27 50.29
C LYS A 496 64.18 30.79 50.48
N ASP A 497 65.07 29.94 49.99
CA ASP A 497 64.92 28.49 50.10
C ASP A 497 64.99 28.05 51.57
N ALA A 498 63.92 27.42 52.07
CA ALA A 498 63.74 27.03 53.46
C ALA A 498 64.80 26.01 53.94
N TRP A 499 65.40 25.26 53.01
CA TRP A 499 66.43 24.26 53.28
C TRP A 499 67.80 24.87 53.65
N SER A 500 68.02 26.16 53.40
CA SER A 500 69.29 26.86 53.66
C SER A 500 69.70 26.95 55.15
N SER A 501 68.81 26.59 56.09
CA SER A 501 69.12 26.54 57.53
C SER A 501 69.69 25.19 58.01
N LEU A 502 69.60 24.12 57.22
CA LEU A 502 69.91 22.75 57.65
C LEU A 502 71.33 22.27 57.30
N HIS A 503 72.35 23.11 57.55
CA HIS A 503 73.76 22.71 57.49
C HIS A 503 74.42 22.81 58.86
N GLY A 504 74.42 21.68 59.57
CA GLY A 504 75.05 21.56 60.89
C GLY A 504 76.58 21.52 60.81
N ASN A 505 77.23 22.20 61.75
CA ASN A 505 78.69 22.22 61.89
C ASN A 505 79.25 20.86 62.37
N LEU A 506 79.57 19.96 61.43
CA LEU A 506 80.50 18.86 61.68
C LEU A 506 81.93 19.30 61.29
N GLY A 507 82.52 20.13 62.15
CA GLY A 507 83.92 20.55 62.02
C GLY A 507 84.89 19.39 62.23
N LEU A 508 85.94 19.31 61.42
CA LEU A 508 86.94 18.26 61.52
C LEU A 508 87.77 18.41 62.80
N ILE A 509 87.89 17.31 63.54
CA ILE A 509 89.03 17.02 64.42
C ILE A 509 89.51 15.62 64.04
N GLY A 510 90.80 15.49 63.73
CA GLY A 510 91.46 14.21 63.49
C GLY A 510 92.96 14.34 63.76
N GLN A 511 93.63 13.19 63.98
CA GLN A 511 95.08 13.04 64.17
C GLN A 511 95.65 13.69 65.47
N GLU A 512 96.69 13.20 66.18
CA GLU A 512 97.55 11.98 66.15
C GLU A 512 97.76 11.50 67.63
N ASP A 513 98.33 10.35 68.00
CA ASP A 513 98.98 9.21 67.29
C ASP A 513 98.53 7.87 67.99
N THR A 514 99.23 6.74 68.22
CA THR A 514 100.64 6.26 68.10
C THR A 514 100.65 4.72 67.94
N VAL A 515 101.66 4.21 67.23
CA VAL A 515 102.32 2.86 67.27
C VAL A 515 101.57 1.71 67.97
#